data_AF-A0A6D0K5S3-F1
#
_entry.id   AF-A0A6D0K5S3-F1
#
_cell.length_a   1.000
_cell.length_b   1.000
_cell.length_c   1.000
_cell.angle_alpha   90.00
_cell.angle_beta   90.00
_cell.angle_gamma   90.00
#
_symmetry.space_group_name_H-M   'P 1'
#
loop_
_entity.id
_entity.type
_entity.pdbx_description
1 polymer ?
#
loop_
_entity_poly.entity_id
_entity_poly.type
_entity_poly.pdbx_seq_one_letter_code
_entity_poly.pdbx_strand_id
1 'polypeptide(L)'
;ESVRRTADVIEDSIQEAMLPYVDRPLDRDVADDILGSINAYMRQLKNLGAIHGGSAWLNDELNTAENLAAGWLYIDYDFGPKSPLERLTLRTMINNKLAQEELTV
;
A
#
# COMPACT_ATOMS: atom_id res chain seq x y z
N GLU A 1 -16.63 4.83 -0.98
CA GLU A 1 -16.14 6.21 -0.74
C GLU A 1 -14.88 6.25 0.11
N SER A 2 -14.85 5.62 1.30
CA SER A 2 -13.67 5.62 2.19
C SER A 2 -12.38 5.11 1.53
N VAL A 3 -12.48 4.08 0.68
CA VAL A 3 -11.32 3.53 -0.05
C VAL A 3 -10.71 4.57 -1.00
N ARG A 4 -11.55 5.30 -1.74
CA ARG A 4 -11.10 6.33 -2.68
C ARG A 4 -10.43 7.48 -1.94
N ARG A 5 -11.03 7.97 -0.85
CA ARG A 5 -10.40 9.02 -0.03
C ARG A 5 -9.03 8.62 0.52
N THR A 6 -8.87 7.37 0.98
CA THR A 6 -7.56 6.88 1.41
C THR A 6 -6.56 6.84 0.26
N ALA A 7 -7.01 6.45 -0.93
CA ALA A 7 -6.18 6.45 -2.13
C ALA A 7 -5.72 7.86 -2.50
N ASP A 8 -6.67 8.81 -2.58
CA ASP A 8 -6.40 10.21 -2.93
C ASP A 8 -5.36 10.81 -1.96
N VAL A 9 -5.53 10.61 -0.64
CA VAL A 9 -4.58 11.13 0.37
C VAL A 9 -3.19 10.51 0.23
N ILE A 10 -3.10 9.20 -0.06
CA ILE A 10 -1.81 8.53 -0.25
C ILE A 10 -1.11 9.07 -1.49
N GLU A 11 -1.85 9.21 -2.59
CA GLU A 11 -1.34 9.74 -3.86
C GLU A 11 -0.82 11.18 -3.68
N ASP A 12 -1.63 12.07 -3.12
CA ASP A 12 -1.26 13.47 -2.86
C ASP A 12 -0.02 13.55 -1.97
N SER A 13 0.03 12.75 -0.90
CA SER A 13 1.17 12.73 0.03
C SER A 13 2.47 12.29 -0.65
N ILE A 14 2.40 11.28 -1.52
CA ILE A 14 3.57 10.80 -2.25
C ILE A 14 4.01 11.85 -3.27
N GLN A 15 3.08 12.44 -4.04
CA GLN A 15 3.41 13.47 -5.03
C GLN A 15 4.12 14.66 -4.37
N GLU A 16 3.55 15.20 -3.28
CA GLU A 16 4.15 16.32 -2.55
C GLU A 16 5.54 15.98 -2.00
N ALA A 17 5.70 14.79 -1.41
CA ALA A 17 6.97 14.35 -0.84
C ALA A 17 8.06 14.13 -1.91
N MET A 18 7.68 13.84 -3.17
CA MET A 18 8.61 13.61 -4.26
C MET A 18 9.00 14.88 -5.03
N LEU A 19 8.28 16.00 -4.87
CA LEU A 19 8.62 17.27 -5.51
C LEU A 19 10.09 17.71 -5.33
N PRO A 20 10.74 17.54 -4.16
CA PRO A 20 12.14 17.94 -3.97
C PRO A 20 13.17 17.12 -4.76
N TYR A 21 12.77 16.02 -5.39
CA TYR A 21 13.62 15.22 -6.28
C TYR A 21 13.56 15.68 -7.73
N VAL A 22 12.59 16.52 -8.09
CA VAL A 22 12.55 17.18 -9.40
C VAL A 22 13.81 18.03 -9.56
N ASP A 23 14.36 18.06 -10.77
CA ASP A 23 15.61 18.74 -11.14
C ASP A 23 16.89 18.17 -10.49
N ARG A 24 16.83 17.04 -9.79
CA ARG A 24 18.02 16.31 -9.35
C ARG A 24 18.64 15.49 -10.49
N PRO A 25 19.95 15.19 -10.45
CA PRO A 25 20.56 14.27 -11.38
C PRO A 25 19.84 12.92 -11.39
N LEU A 26 19.54 12.39 -12.58
CA LEU A 26 18.96 11.07 -12.71
C LEU A 26 20.06 10.01 -12.55
N ASP A 27 20.22 9.54 -11.32
CA ASP A 27 21.14 8.46 -10.95
C ASP A 27 20.47 7.42 -10.06
N ARG A 28 21.21 6.35 -9.76
CA ARG A 28 20.73 5.26 -8.91
C ARG A 28 20.46 5.71 -7.48
N ASP A 29 21.23 6.66 -6.96
CA ASP A 29 21.10 7.13 -5.59
C ASP A 29 19.75 7.85 -5.41
N VAL A 30 19.38 8.72 -6.35
CA VAL A 30 18.06 9.38 -6.36
C VAL A 30 16.92 8.37 -6.48
N ALA A 31 17.05 7.37 -7.36
CA ALA A 31 16.03 6.34 -7.50
C ALA A 31 15.85 5.52 -6.21
N ASP A 32 16.96 5.08 -5.60
CA ASP A 32 16.94 4.30 -4.37
C ASP A 32 16.40 5.13 -3.17
N ASP A 33 16.72 6.41 -3.09
CA ASP A 33 16.18 7.34 -2.08
C ASP A 33 14.66 7.52 -2.20
N ILE A 34 14.15 7.72 -3.42
CA ILE A 34 12.71 7.83 -3.69
C ILE A 34 12.01 6.53 -3.31
N LEU A 35 12.50 5.38 -3.79
CA LEU A 35 11.93 4.08 -3.47
C LEU A 35 11.96 3.81 -1.96
N GLY A 36 13.08 4.14 -1.30
CA GLY A 36 13.24 4.01 0.14
C GLY A 36 12.21 4.83 0.91
N SER A 37 11.99 6.08 0.47
CA SER A 37 11.03 7.01 1.05
C SER A 37 9.59 6.52 0.91
N ILE A 38 9.17 6.14 -0.30
CA ILE A 38 7.81 5.64 -0.56
C ILE A 38 7.57 4.34 0.21
N ASN A 39 8.51 3.39 0.15
CA ASN A 39 8.37 2.13 0.87
C ASN A 39 8.38 2.31 2.40
N ALA A 40 9.12 3.29 2.93
CA ALA A 40 9.07 3.63 4.35
C ALA A 40 7.68 4.16 4.75
N TYR A 41 7.10 5.03 3.94
CA TYR A 41 5.74 5.54 4.14
C TYR A 41 4.70 4.42 4.10
N MET A 42 4.76 3.51 3.12
CA MET A 42 3.85 2.35 3.05
C MET A 42 3.96 1.45 4.29
N ARG A 43 5.18 1.20 4.77
CA ARG A 43 5.41 0.45 6.03
C ARG A 43 4.79 1.17 7.23
N GLN A 44 4.95 2.49 7.32
CA GLN A 44 4.34 3.29 8.38
C GLN A 44 2.80 3.17 8.36
N LEU A 45 2.17 3.35 7.19
CA LEU A 45 0.72 3.22 7.05
C LEU A 45 0.21 1.82 7.42
N LYS A 46 0.95 0.78 7.05
CA LYS A 46 0.64 -0.61 7.45
C LYS A 46 0.72 -0.78 8.97
N ASN A 47 1.76 -0.26 9.61
CA ASN A 47 1.95 -0.36 11.06
C ASN A 47 0.87 0.42 11.84
N LEU A 48 0.39 1.54 11.29
CA LEU A 48 -0.76 2.27 11.81
C LEU A 48 -2.10 1.54 11.57
N GLY A 49 -2.09 0.49 10.76
CA GLY A 49 -3.29 -0.24 10.38
C GLY A 49 -4.20 0.54 9.43
N ALA A 50 -3.69 1.54 8.72
CA ALA A 50 -4.45 2.32 7.73
C ALA A 50 -4.66 1.54 6.42
N ILE A 51 -3.69 0.72 6.03
CA ILE A 51 -3.70 -0.13 4.83
C ILE A 51 -3.33 -1.58 5.15
N HIS A 52 -3.60 -2.50 4.24
CA HIS A 52 -3.16 -3.90 4.30
C HIS A 52 -1.65 -4.06 4.02
N GLY A 53 -1.11 -3.19 3.17
CA GLY A 53 0.28 -3.16 2.73
C GLY A 53 0.41 -2.40 1.41
N GLY A 54 1.64 -2.31 0.91
CA GLY A 54 1.97 -1.66 -0.35
C GLY A 54 3.49 -1.63 -0.55
N SER A 55 3.91 -1.43 -1.79
CA SER A 55 5.30 -1.37 -2.19
C SER A 55 5.50 -0.48 -3.41
N ALA A 56 6.72 0.01 -3.60
CA ALA A 56 7.13 0.77 -4.79
C ALA A 56 8.37 0.16 -5.43
N TRP A 57 8.45 0.21 -6.76
CA TRP A 57 9.52 -0.34 -7.59
C TRP A 57 9.71 0.46 -8.89
N LEU A 58 10.87 0.29 -9.54
CA LEU A 58 11.12 0.86 -10.86
C LEU A 58 10.32 0.11 -11.92
N ASN A 59 9.67 0.84 -12.83
CA ASN A 59 8.99 0.23 -13.95
C ASN A 59 10.01 -0.16 -15.05
N ASP A 60 10.36 -1.44 -15.14
CA ASP A 60 11.35 -1.93 -16.11
C ASP A 60 10.91 -1.78 -17.57
N GLU A 61 9.60 -1.74 -17.83
CA GLU A 61 9.06 -1.58 -19.19
C GLU A 61 9.14 -0.13 -19.68
N LEU A 62 8.95 0.84 -18.77
CA LEU A 62 8.95 2.27 -19.08
C LEU A 62 10.31 2.93 -18.88
N ASN A 63 11.18 2.40 -18.02
CA ASN A 63 12.54 2.91 -17.83
C ASN A 63 13.50 2.42 -18.93
N THR A 64 13.11 2.61 -20.20
CA THR A 64 13.97 2.32 -21.36
C THR A 64 15.15 3.29 -21.44
N ALA A 65 16.17 2.95 -22.22
CA ALA A 65 17.34 3.80 -22.41
C ALA A 65 16.98 5.19 -22.96
N GLU A 66 16.00 5.26 -23.88
CA GLU A 66 15.52 6.50 -24.47
C GLU A 66 14.84 7.39 -23.42
N ASN A 67 13.99 6.81 -22.57
CA ASN A 67 13.28 7.54 -21.53
C ASN A 67 14.22 8.05 -20.44
N LEU A 68 15.17 7.21 -20.00
CA LEU A 68 16.18 7.61 -19.03
C LEU A 68 17.11 8.69 -19.62
N ALA A 69 17.49 8.61 -20.89
CA ALA A 69 18.26 9.65 -21.56
C ALA A 69 17.49 10.98 -21.68
N ALA A 70 16.16 10.92 -21.75
CA ALA A 70 15.27 12.08 -21.71
C ALA A 70 15.03 12.62 -20.28
N GLY A 71 15.62 11.98 -19.25
CA GLY A 71 15.46 12.37 -17.85
C GLY A 71 14.14 11.89 -17.22
N TRP A 72 13.46 10.92 -17.82
CA TRP A 72 12.20 10.38 -17.31
C TRP A 72 12.46 9.16 -16.42
N LEU A 73 11.96 9.21 -15.20
CA LEU A 73 12.00 8.11 -14.24
C LEU A 73 10.57 7.67 -13.93
N TYR A 74 10.29 6.38 -14.16
CA TYR A 74 9.00 5.77 -13.89
C TYR A 74 9.09 4.88 -12.64
N ILE A 75 8.29 5.23 -11.65
CA ILE A 75 8.15 4.48 -10.40
C ILE A 75 6.70 4.07 -10.26
N ASP A 76 6.49 2.77 -10.19
CA ASP A 76 5.18 2.21 -9.88
C ASP A 76 5.08 1.94 -8.40
N TYR A 77 3.87 2.03 -7.88
CA TYR A 77 3.57 1.61 -6.52
C TYR A 77 2.17 1.06 -6.41
N ASP A 78 1.99 0.14 -5.45
CA ASP A 78 0.71 -0.43 -5.09
C ASP A 78 0.40 -0.22 -3.61
N PHE A 79 -0.89 -0.30 -3.27
CA PHE A 79 -1.33 -0.38 -1.89
C PHE A 79 -2.72 -1.02 -1.79
N GLY A 80 -2.97 -1.70 -0.68
CA GLY A 80 -4.26 -2.31 -0.35
C GLY A 80 -5.02 -1.47 0.67
N PRO A 81 -5.93 -0.57 0.27
CA PRO A 81 -6.74 0.20 1.21
C PRO A 81 -7.71 -0.70 1.99
N LYS A 82 -8.01 -0.33 3.24
CA LYS A 82 -9.01 -1.05 4.04
C LYS A 82 -10.42 -0.61 3.67
N SER A 83 -11.21 -1.55 3.19
CA SER A 83 -12.64 -1.32 2.92
C SER A 83 -13.44 -1.29 4.22
N PRO A 84 -14.50 -0.45 4.31
CA PRO A 84 -15.42 -0.50 5.44
C PRO A 84 -16.16 -1.84 5.47
N LEU A 85 -16.41 -2.36 6.67
CA LEU A 85 -17.27 -3.54 6.87
C LEU A 85 -18.75 -3.12 6.76
N GLU A 86 -19.21 -2.86 5.53
CA GLU A 86 -20.57 -2.37 5.28
C GLU A 86 -21.65 -3.38 5.66
N ARG A 87 -21.34 -4.68 5.61
CA ARG A 87 -22.26 -5.76 5.95
C ARG A 87 -21.58 -6.87 6.75
N LEU A 88 -22.04 -7.07 7.98
CA LEU A 88 -21.71 -8.22 8.82
C LEU A 88 -22.93 -9.15 8.91
N THR A 89 -22.74 -10.44 8.61
CA THR A 89 -23.80 -11.46 8.75
C THR A 89 -23.38 -12.49 9.78
N LEU A 90 -24.10 -12.55 10.90
CA LEU A 90 -23.90 -13.54 11.94
C LEU A 90 -24.76 -14.78 11.66
N ARG A 91 -24.17 -15.97 11.74
CA ARG A 91 -24.87 -17.25 11.61
C ARG A 91 -24.80 -17.99 12.93
N THR A 92 -25.96 -18.43 13.42
CA THR A 92 -26.05 -19.20 14.67
C THR A 92 -26.30 -20.68 14.39
N MET A 93 -25.81 -21.53 15.29
CA MET A 93 -26.03 -22.97 15.29
C MET A 93 -26.23 -23.41 16.74
N ILE A 94 -27.16 -24.33 16.98
CA ILE A 94 -27.34 -24.93 18.31
C ILE A 94 -26.43 -26.16 18.39
N ASN A 95 -25.45 -26.15 19.29
CA ASN A 95 -24.57 -27.30 19.52
C ASN A 95 -25.10 -28.15 20.69
N ASN A 96 -25.92 -29.15 20.37
CA ASN A 96 -26.49 -30.06 21.37
C ASN A 96 -25.47 -31.02 22.00
N LYS A 97 -24.24 -31.12 21.48
CA LYS A 97 -23.21 -32.02 22.03
C LYS A 97 -22.64 -31.52 23.35
N LEU A 98 -22.71 -30.22 23.62
CA LEU A 98 -22.18 -29.62 24.85
C LEU A 98 -22.86 -30.19 26.11
N ALA A 99 -24.17 -30.41 26.05
CA ALA A 99 -24.91 -31.04 27.16
C ALA A 99 -24.51 -32.50 27.38
N GLN A 100 -24.13 -33.21 26.30
CA GLN A 100 -23.68 -34.59 26.38
C GLN A 100 -22.27 -34.67 27.00
N GLU A 101 -21.37 -33.78 26.61
CA GLU A 101 -20.01 -33.69 27.17
C GLU A 101 -20.05 -33.38 28.68
N GLU A 102 -20.84 -32.39 29.11
CA GLU A 102 -20.98 -32.02 30.54
C GLU A 102 -21.44 -33.20 31.41
N LEU A 103 -22.39 -34.02 30.92
CA LEU A 103 -23.02 -35.09 31.70
C LEU A 103 -22.27 -36.43 31.65
N THR A 104 -21.15 -36.52 30.93
CA THR A 104 -20.33 -37.74 30.82
C THR A 104 -18.97 -37.67 31.52
N VAL A 105 -18.68 -36.56 32.21
CA VAL A 105 -17.55 -36.39 33.14
C VAL A 105 -17.97 -36.82 34.54
#